data_AF-A0A3Q9FP22-F1
#
_entry.id   AF-A0A3Q9FP22-F1
#
_cell.length_a   1.000
_cell.length_b   1.000
_cell.length_c   1.000
_cell.angle_alpha   90.00
_cell.angle_beta   90.00
_cell.angle_gamma   90.00
#
_symmetry.space_group_name_H-M   'P 1'
#
loop_
_entity.id
_entity.type
_entity.pdbx_description
1 polymer ?
#
loop_
_entity_poly.entity_id
_entity_poly.type
_entity_poly.pdbx_seq_one_letter_code
_entity_poly.pdbx_strand_id
1 'polypeptide(L)'
;MKLNYSLIRGFFSVLLLSLPLGVLAKSNSIMDVSSHLIMERSLFGAIILILIIGLVISEVVRKSQKKRNYQSYNAQKEKIAYLEEKLKETEKRIVKSAPVNKPKVVEEETMAYTSSRLRGVGNLGALKVQENDDLGDLTMVSTHNIGKKREIQPKELVEATIETAKKSLPENVSIATQIGGAPVVVVNQNLLTKSLSALIRCSANTIKGNGKITVSLYASMGEAQISISDNGQGWGYKGQSSEELKALELAKKILLSQGATFEMNTQEKKGTEMVISISSK
;
A
#
# COMPACT_ATOMS: atom_id res chain seq x y z
N MET A 1 22.25 -28.82 -16.80
CA MET A 1 22.43 -27.48 -17.39
C MET A 1 22.40 -27.63 -18.90
N LYS A 2 21.29 -27.28 -19.57
CA LYS A 2 21.17 -27.28 -21.04
C LYS A 2 20.95 -25.83 -21.46
N LEU A 3 21.96 -25.20 -22.06
CA LEU A 3 21.78 -23.88 -22.67
C LEU A 3 20.99 -24.04 -23.98
N ASN A 4 19.93 -23.24 -24.14
CA ASN A 4 19.18 -23.14 -25.39
C ASN A 4 20.01 -22.36 -26.43
N TYR A 5 20.83 -23.09 -27.21
CA TYR A 5 21.64 -22.59 -28.32
C TYR A 5 20.83 -22.04 -29.51
N SER A 6 19.49 -22.12 -29.48
CA SER A 6 18.61 -21.69 -30.57
C SER A 6 18.48 -20.17 -30.69
N LEU A 7 18.44 -19.44 -29.57
CA LEU A 7 18.29 -17.98 -29.57
C LEU A 7 19.56 -17.24 -30.02
N ILE A 8 20.74 -17.81 -29.76
CA ILE A 8 22.03 -17.21 -30.15
C ILE A 8 22.29 -17.37 -31.66
N ARG A 9 21.82 -18.47 -32.28
CA ARG A 9 21.94 -18.67 -33.74
C ARG A 9 21.04 -17.73 -34.54
N GLY A 10 19.84 -17.43 -34.05
CA GLY A 10 18.92 -16.51 -34.75
C GLY A 10 19.41 -15.05 -34.79
N PHE A 11 20.12 -14.60 -33.74
CA PHE A 11 20.68 -13.24 -33.71
C PHE A 11 21.91 -13.08 -34.60
N PHE A 12 22.77 -14.11 -34.69
CA PHE A 12 23.94 -14.07 -35.58
C PHE A 12 23.59 -14.19 -37.07
N SER A 13 22.51 -14.88 -37.42
CA SER A 13 22.08 -14.98 -38.84
C SER A 13 21.51 -13.67 -39.38
N VAL A 14 20.87 -12.84 -38.54
CA VAL A 14 20.32 -11.54 -38.96
C VAL A 14 21.43 -10.48 -39.08
N LEU A 15 22.47 -10.55 -38.25
CA LEU A 15 23.57 -9.58 -38.26
C LEU A 15 24.55 -9.76 -39.42
N LEU A 16 24.69 -10.98 -39.96
CA LEU A 16 25.57 -11.27 -41.11
C LEU A 16 24.91 -10.99 -42.47
N LEU A 17 23.59 -10.80 -42.52
CA LEU A 17 22.83 -10.52 -43.75
C LEU A 17 22.64 -9.02 -44.04
N SER A 18 23.04 -8.12 -43.13
CA SER A 18 22.88 -6.67 -43.29
C SER A 18 24.18 -5.91 -43.63
N LEU A 19 25.25 -6.60 -44.02
CA LEU A 19 26.45 -5.95 -44.56
C LEU A 19 26.21 -5.66 -46.05
N PRO A 20 26.18 -4.38 -46.49
CA PRO A 20 26.02 -4.07 -47.90
C PRO A 20 27.32 -4.41 -48.62
N LEU A 21 27.32 -5.56 -49.30
CA LEU A 21 28.25 -5.90 -50.36
C LEU A 21 27.87 -5.09 -51.60
N GLY A 22 28.58 -3.97 -51.82
CA GLY A 22 28.69 -3.35 -53.13
C GLY A 22 28.43 -1.85 -53.14
N VAL A 23 29.51 -1.05 -53.26
CA VAL A 23 29.64 -0.05 -54.34
C VAL A 23 31.12 0.03 -54.72
N LEU A 24 31.40 -0.37 -55.96
CA LEU A 24 32.67 -0.16 -56.67
C LEU A 24 32.59 1.20 -57.40
N ALA A 25 33.68 1.97 -57.33
CA ALA A 25 34.09 3.07 -58.21
C ALA A 25 33.25 4.37 -58.26
N LYS A 26 33.86 5.52 -57.89
CA LYS A 26 34.53 6.44 -58.84
C LYS A 26 35.24 7.58 -58.07
N SER A 27 36.36 8.05 -58.60
CA SER A 27 37.26 9.03 -58.01
C SER A 27 36.67 10.44 -57.90
N ASN A 28 37.27 11.20 -56.98
CA ASN A 28 37.19 12.66 -56.75
C ASN A 28 36.28 13.13 -55.61
N SER A 29 36.70 12.86 -54.37
CA SER A 29 36.60 13.75 -53.18
C SER A 29 37.06 12.99 -51.91
N ILE A 30 38.36 12.67 -51.82
CA ILE A 30 38.85 11.64 -50.87
C ILE A 30 39.07 12.15 -49.42
N MET A 31 38.91 13.45 -49.12
CA MET A 31 39.20 13.93 -47.75
C MET A 31 38.00 14.13 -46.81
N ASP A 32 36.75 14.14 -47.29
CA ASP A 32 35.59 14.48 -46.41
C ASP A 32 34.64 13.29 -46.13
N VAL A 33 34.67 12.24 -46.95
CA VAL A 33 33.82 11.05 -46.75
C VAL A 33 34.44 10.06 -45.76
N SER A 34 35.77 10.09 -45.58
CA SER A 34 36.50 9.15 -44.73
C SER A 34 36.29 9.41 -43.23
N SER A 35 36.20 10.68 -42.82
CA SER A 35 35.96 11.10 -41.43
C SER A 35 34.57 10.68 -40.94
N HIS A 36 33.53 10.89 -41.76
CA HIS A 36 32.16 10.47 -41.46
C HIS A 36 32.02 8.95 -41.33
N LEU A 37 32.63 8.18 -42.24
CA LEU A 37 32.55 6.71 -42.20
C LEU A 37 33.29 6.11 -40.99
N ILE A 38 34.40 6.72 -40.57
CA ILE A 38 35.15 6.32 -39.38
C ILE A 38 34.36 6.66 -38.10
N MET A 39 33.71 7.83 -38.07
CA MET A 39 32.86 8.25 -36.96
C MET A 39 31.61 7.37 -36.80
N GLU A 40 30.97 6.98 -37.91
CA GLU A 40 29.84 6.05 -37.85
C GLU A 40 30.26 4.68 -37.33
N ARG A 41 31.40 4.15 -37.82
CA ARG A 41 31.94 2.85 -37.36
C ARG A 41 32.34 2.87 -35.88
N SER A 42 32.89 3.96 -35.38
CA SER A 42 33.22 4.10 -33.95
C SER A 42 31.97 4.24 -33.09
N LEU A 43 30.94 4.96 -33.57
CA LEU A 43 29.65 5.07 -32.91
C LEU A 43 28.95 3.70 -32.80
N PHE A 44 28.94 2.92 -33.89
CA PHE A 44 28.42 1.55 -33.88
C PHE A 44 29.20 0.64 -32.94
N GLY A 45 30.54 0.74 -32.90
CA GLY A 45 31.37 0.03 -31.94
C GLY A 45 31.03 0.37 -30.49
N ALA A 46 30.81 1.66 -30.19
CA ALA A 46 30.41 2.12 -28.86
C ALA A 46 29.02 1.60 -28.45
N ILE A 47 28.05 1.59 -29.37
CA ILE A 47 26.70 1.05 -29.12
C ILE A 47 26.77 -0.45 -28.81
N ILE A 48 27.55 -1.22 -29.59
CA ILE A 48 27.73 -2.66 -29.35
C ILE A 48 28.37 -2.90 -27.97
N LEU A 49 29.37 -2.10 -27.61
CA LEU A 49 30.03 -2.20 -26.31
C LEU A 49 29.05 -1.92 -25.16
N ILE A 50 28.21 -0.90 -25.28
CA ILE A 50 27.16 -0.57 -24.29
C ILE A 50 26.16 -1.72 -24.15
N LEU A 51 25.75 -2.35 -25.27
CA LEU A 51 24.84 -3.49 -25.25
C LEU A 51 25.46 -4.70 -24.54
N ILE A 52 26.75 -4.97 -24.76
CA ILE A 52 27.48 -6.05 -24.06
C ILE A 52 27.52 -5.79 -22.56
N ILE A 53 27.85 -4.55 -22.16
CA ILE A 53 27.86 -4.15 -20.74
C ILE A 53 26.46 -4.32 -20.12
N GLY A 54 25.41 -3.91 -20.83
CA GLY A 54 24.02 -4.07 -20.39
C GLY A 54 23.63 -5.53 -20.18
N LEU A 55 24.06 -6.44 -21.06
CA LEU A 55 23.82 -7.89 -20.91
C LEU A 55 24.53 -8.47 -19.68
N VAL A 56 25.79 -8.06 -19.44
CA VAL A 56 26.56 -8.51 -18.27
C VAL A 56 25.90 -8.03 -16.97
N ILE A 57 25.51 -6.75 -16.90
CA ILE A 57 24.83 -6.18 -15.72
C ILE A 57 23.52 -6.91 -15.47
N SER A 58 22.71 -7.15 -16.51
CA SER A 58 21.43 -7.87 -16.40
C SER A 58 21.63 -9.29 -15.83
N GLU A 59 22.65 -10.02 -16.29
CA GLU A 59 22.95 -11.37 -15.79
C GLU A 59 23.44 -11.36 -14.33
N VAL A 60 24.23 -10.35 -13.93
CA VAL A 60 24.66 -10.15 -12.53
C VAL A 60 23.46 -9.85 -11.62
N VAL A 61 22.55 -8.96 -12.06
CA VAL A 61 21.31 -8.65 -11.33
C VAL A 61 20.43 -9.90 -11.21
N ARG A 62 20.27 -10.67 -12.28
CA ARG A 62 19.48 -11.92 -12.30
C ARG A 62 20.05 -12.98 -11.34
N LYS A 63 21.37 -13.13 -11.26
CA LYS A 63 22.03 -14.03 -10.29
C LYS A 63 21.85 -13.54 -8.85
N SER A 64 21.93 -12.23 -8.62
CA SER A 64 21.71 -11.62 -7.29
C SER A 64 20.27 -11.83 -6.79
N GLN A 65 19.28 -11.63 -7.66
CA GLN A 65 17.86 -11.86 -7.35
C GLN A 65 17.58 -13.34 -7.03
N LYS A 66 18.15 -14.29 -7.79
CA LYS A 66 18.02 -15.72 -7.48
C LYS A 66 18.60 -16.09 -6.11
N LYS A 67 19.74 -15.50 -5.73
CA LYS A 67 20.37 -15.74 -4.42
C LYS A 67 19.51 -15.22 -3.27
N ARG A 68 18.91 -14.03 -3.40
CA ARG A 68 17.98 -13.45 -2.41
C ARG A 68 16.70 -14.28 -2.27
N ASN A 69 16.13 -14.74 -3.38
CA ASN A 69 14.93 -15.58 -3.34
C ASN A 69 15.18 -16.93 -2.66
N TYR A 70 16.37 -17.53 -2.86
CA TYR A 70 16.73 -18.79 -2.20
C TYR A 70 16.94 -18.62 -0.69
N GLN A 71 17.55 -17.52 -0.26
CA GLN A 71 17.71 -17.20 1.17
C GLN A 71 16.37 -16.90 1.85
N SER A 72 15.47 -16.17 1.18
CA SER A 72 14.10 -15.91 1.66
C SER A 72 13.29 -17.20 1.79
N TYR A 73 13.37 -18.09 0.81
CA TYR A 73 12.68 -19.38 0.83
C TYR A 73 13.13 -20.28 2.00
N ASN A 74 14.45 -20.36 2.24
CA ASN A 74 14.97 -21.14 3.37
C ASN A 74 14.58 -20.54 4.72
N ALA A 75 14.60 -19.22 4.87
CA ALA A 75 14.15 -18.55 6.09
C ALA A 75 12.64 -18.75 6.35
N GLN A 76 11.82 -18.75 5.29
CA GLN A 76 10.39 -19.07 5.41
C GLN A 76 10.17 -20.54 5.79
N LYS A 77 10.95 -21.46 5.25
CA LYS A 77 10.88 -22.90 5.58
C LYS A 77 11.27 -23.17 7.04
N GLU A 78 12.31 -22.52 7.54
CA GLU A 78 12.72 -22.62 8.96
C GLU A 78 11.65 -22.04 9.89
N LYS A 79 11.03 -20.91 9.52
CA LYS A 79 9.93 -20.32 10.29
C LYS A 79 8.70 -21.24 10.36
N ILE A 80 8.37 -21.92 9.27
CA ILE A 80 7.26 -22.89 9.24
C ILE A 80 7.58 -24.09 10.14
N ALA A 81 8.79 -24.66 10.05
CA ALA A 81 9.20 -25.78 10.90
C ALA A 81 9.14 -25.44 12.41
N TYR A 82 9.59 -24.24 12.78
CA TYR A 82 9.51 -23.76 14.17
C TYR A 82 8.06 -23.60 14.67
N LEU A 83 7.16 -23.09 13.81
CA LEU A 83 5.75 -22.92 14.16
C LEU A 83 5.03 -24.26 14.29
N GLU A 84 5.35 -25.26 13.46
CA GLU A 84 4.83 -26.63 13.59
C GLU A 84 5.30 -27.30 14.88
N GLU A 85 6.55 -27.09 15.29
CA GLU A 85 7.07 -27.63 16.56
C GLU A 85 6.38 -26.99 17.78
N LYS A 86 6.21 -25.66 17.76
CA LYS A 86 5.44 -24.92 18.78
C LYS A 86 4.00 -25.41 18.88
N LEU A 87 3.33 -25.65 17.75
CA LEU A 87 1.96 -26.18 17.72
C LEU A 87 1.87 -27.55 18.38
N LYS A 88 2.78 -28.47 18.06
CA LYS A 88 2.87 -29.79 18.71
C LYS A 88 3.13 -29.68 20.22
N GLU A 89 3.89 -28.69 20.67
CA GLU A 89 4.12 -28.45 22.09
C GLU A 89 2.84 -27.96 22.80
N THR A 90 2.08 -27.05 22.19
CA THR A 90 0.79 -26.59 22.71
C THR A 90 -0.28 -27.67 22.72
N GLU A 91 -0.36 -28.51 21.68
CA GLU A 91 -1.29 -29.65 21.65
C GLU A 91 -1.00 -30.65 22.79
N LYS A 92 0.29 -30.93 23.06
CA LYS A 92 0.70 -31.76 24.21
C LYS A 92 0.33 -31.15 25.57
N ARG A 93 0.26 -29.81 25.67
CA ARG A 93 -0.17 -29.11 26.91
C ARG A 93 -1.69 -29.13 27.09
N ILE A 94 -2.47 -29.07 26.00
CA ILE A 94 -3.94 -29.08 26.05
C ILE A 94 -4.50 -30.46 26.45
N VAL A 95 -3.83 -31.56 26.09
CA VAL A 95 -4.27 -32.92 26.49
C VAL A 95 -4.08 -33.20 28.00
N LYS A 96 -3.36 -32.34 28.73
CA LYS A 96 -3.07 -32.51 30.17
C LYS A 96 -3.80 -31.53 31.10
N SER A 97 -4.72 -30.69 30.63
CA SER A 97 -5.47 -29.79 31.52
C SER A 97 -6.72 -30.44 32.11
N ALA A 98 -6.77 -30.51 33.44
CA ALA A 98 -7.87 -30.99 34.27
C ALA A 98 -9.20 -30.26 34.01
N PRO A 99 -10.37 -30.88 34.30
CA PRO A 99 -11.67 -30.27 34.07
C PRO A 99 -11.89 -29.05 34.96
N VAL A 100 -12.11 -27.89 34.35
CA VAL A 100 -12.37 -26.62 35.03
C VAL A 100 -13.85 -26.55 35.44
N ASN A 101 -14.06 -26.31 36.73
CA ASN A 101 -15.34 -26.12 37.39
C ASN A 101 -15.99 -24.80 36.92
N LYS A 102 -17.26 -24.83 36.47
CA LYS A 102 -18.00 -23.64 36.03
C LYS A 102 -18.44 -22.81 37.25
N PRO A 103 -18.21 -21.48 37.30
CA PRO A 103 -18.85 -20.64 38.31
C PRO A 103 -20.30 -20.32 37.96
N LYS A 104 -21.11 -20.28 39.02
CA LYS A 104 -22.55 -19.99 39.06
C LYS A 104 -22.80 -18.50 38.79
N VAL A 105 -23.71 -18.20 37.88
CA VAL A 105 -24.21 -16.84 37.59
C VAL A 105 -24.96 -16.33 38.82
N VAL A 106 -24.62 -15.13 39.27
CA VAL A 106 -25.41 -14.34 40.22
C VAL A 106 -25.72 -13.01 39.52
N GLU A 107 -26.99 -12.82 39.21
CA GLU A 107 -27.56 -11.54 38.79
C GLU A 107 -27.68 -10.63 40.01
N GLU A 108 -27.23 -9.38 39.91
CA GLU A 108 -27.80 -8.30 40.72
C GLU A 108 -27.66 -6.94 40.03
N GLU A 109 -28.70 -6.13 40.25
CA GLU A 109 -29.15 -4.98 39.50
C GLU A 109 -28.40 -3.67 39.81
N THR A 110 -28.42 -2.78 38.81
CA THR A 110 -28.49 -1.31 38.88
C THR A 110 -27.56 -0.53 39.83
N MET A 111 -26.87 0.48 39.28
CA MET A 111 -27.28 1.87 39.46
C MET A 111 -26.54 2.80 38.48
N ALA A 112 -27.33 3.68 37.86
CA ALA A 112 -26.89 4.79 37.06
C ALA A 112 -26.16 5.82 37.94
N TYR A 113 -25.00 6.29 37.47
CA TYR A 113 -24.41 7.55 37.94
C TYR A 113 -24.39 8.55 36.78
N THR A 114 -25.41 9.40 36.77
CA THR A 114 -25.55 10.57 35.92
C THR A 114 -24.81 11.73 36.60
N SER A 115 -23.69 12.20 36.06
CA SER A 115 -23.07 13.45 36.53
C SER A 115 -23.54 14.63 35.67
N SER A 116 -24.44 15.42 36.24
CA SER A 116 -24.90 16.72 35.73
C SER A 116 -23.84 17.80 35.92
N ARG A 117 -23.28 18.32 34.81
CA ARG A 117 -22.75 19.69 34.77
C ARG A 117 -22.60 20.19 33.33
N LEU A 118 -23.67 20.82 32.84
CA LEU A 118 -23.74 21.95 31.88
C LEU A 118 -25.10 21.90 31.18
N ARG A 119 -26.12 22.48 31.83
CA ARG A 119 -27.39 22.87 31.21
C ARG A 119 -27.58 24.37 31.42
N GLY A 120 -27.95 25.03 30.33
CA GLY A 120 -28.18 26.48 30.21
C GLY A 120 -27.15 27.04 29.24
N VAL A 121 -27.48 27.70 28.13
CA VAL A 121 -28.68 28.37 27.61
C VAL A 121 -28.36 28.53 26.09
N GLY A 122 -29.22 28.41 25.10
CA GLY A 122 -30.67 28.29 25.04
C GLY A 122 -31.11 28.02 23.60
N ASN A 123 -32.41 27.74 23.47
CA ASN A 123 -33.13 27.74 22.21
C ASN A 123 -32.91 29.06 21.45
N LEU A 124 -32.26 28.97 20.30
CA LEU A 124 -32.40 29.90 19.19
C LEU A 124 -32.15 29.05 17.95
N GLY A 125 -33.09 29.07 17.01
CA GLY A 125 -33.18 28.17 15.86
C GLY A 125 -31.89 28.03 15.06
N ALA A 126 -31.01 27.14 15.53
CA ALA A 126 -29.82 26.75 14.82
C ALA A 126 -30.30 25.92 13.63
N LEU A 127 -30.16 26.51 12.45
CA LEU A 127 -30.08 25.81 11.19
C LEU A 127 -29.43 24.44 11.46
N LYS A 128 -30.13 23.35 11.15
CA LYS A 128 -29.51 22.04 10.98
C LYS A 128 -28.57 22.14 9.78
N VAL A 129 -27.43 22.79 9.97
CA VAL A 129 -26.26 22.55 9.17
C VAL A 129 -25.81 21.17 9.62
N GLN A 130 -25.85 20.22 8.70
CA GLN A 130 -25.22 18.93 8.87
C GLN A 130 -23.71 19.23 8.87
N GLU A 131 -23.18 19.72 10.00
CA GLU A 131 -21.76 19.94 10.16
C GLU A 131 -21.09 18.60 9.91
N ASN A 132 -20.30 18.56 8.86
CA ASN A 132 -19.53 17.39 8.50
C ASN A 132 -18.42 17.27 9.55
N ASP A 133 -18.71 16.52 10.63
CA ASP A 133 -17.85 16.34 11.81
C ASP A 133 -16.39 16.07 11.42
N ASP A 134 -16.18 15.43 10.27
CA ASP A 134 -14.89 15.05 9.72
C ASP A 134 -13.99 16.23 9.35
N LEU A 135 -14.55 17.27 8.74
CA LEU A 135 -13.77 18.44 8.37
C LEU A 135 -13.40 19.24 9.62
N GLY A 136 -14.32 19.38 10.57
CA GLY A 136 -14.04 20.01 11.86
C GLY A 136 -12.97 19.24 12.63
N ASP A 137 -13.09 17.92 12.69
CA ASP A 137 -12.15 17.05 13.40
C ASP A 137 -10.75 17.02 12.81
N LEU A 138 -10.64 17.05 11.48
CA LEU A 138 -9.34 17.08 10.81
C LEU A 138 -8.71 18.49 10.87
N THR A 139 -9.51 19.55 10.81
CA THR A 139 -9.04 20.95 10.87
C THR A 139 -8.62 21.37 12.28
N MET A 140 -9.32 20.92 13.32
CA MET A 140 -8.91 21.19 14.70
C MET A 140 -7.59 20.51 15.06
N VAL A 141 -7.31 19.31 14.52
CA VAL A 141 -6.05 18.60 14.81
C VAL A 141 -4.88 19.13 13.97
N SER A 142 -5.14 19.75 12.82
CA SER A 142 -4.09 20.48 12.09
C SER A 142 -3.67 21.78 12.78
N THR A 143 -4.54 22.36 13.61
CA THR A 143 -4.34 23.67 14.24
C THR A 143 -4.08 23.63 15.75
N HIS A 144 -4.50 22.60 16.48
CA HIS A 144 -4.29 22.44 17.92
C HIS A 144 -3.85 21.02 18.27
N ASN A 145 -2.72 20.91 18.98
CA ASN A 145 -2.15 19.66 19.49
C ASN A 145 -1.79 18.62 18.41
N ILE A 146 -0.72 18.89 17.66
CA ILE A 146 0.04 17.82 16.99
C ILE A 146 0.64 16.94 18.09
N GLY A 147 -0.11 15.91 18.50
CA GLY A 147 0.39 14.89 19.42
C GLY A 147 1.78 14.39 18.99
N LYS A 148 2.60 14.00 19.97
CA LYS A 148 3.95 13.50 19.69
C LYS A 148 3.85 12.22 18.86
N LYS A 149 4.73 12.08 17.86
CA LYS A 149 4.92 10.79 17.17
C LYS A 149 5.40 9.75 18.20
N ARG A 150 4.87 8.54 18.13
CA ARG A 150 5.23 7.42 19.00
C ARG A 150 5.32 6.15 18.17
N GLU A 151 6.07 5.19 18.66
CA GLU A 151 6.06 3.83 18.13
C GLU A 151 4.68 3.21 18.33
N ILE A 152 4.09 2.70 17.26
CA ILE A 152 2.81 2.01 17.29
C ILE A 152 2.88 0.69 16.53
N GLN A 153 2.04 -0.25 16.94
CA GLN A 153 1.77 -1.47 16.19
C GLN A 153 0.61 -1.19 15.20
N PRO A 154 0.84 -1.15 13.87
CA PRO A 154 -0.20 -0.75 12.92
C PRO A 154 -1.44 -1.65 12.94
N LYS A 155 -1.25 -2.93 13.31
CA LYS A 155 -2.33 -3.92 13.38
C LYS A 155 -3.46 -3.48 14.30
N GLU A 156 -3.13 -3.23 15.57
CA GLU A 156 -4.11 -2.88 16.60
C GLU A 156 -4.82 -1.56 16.27
N LEU A 157 -4.05 -0.60 15.73
CA LEU A 157 -4.58 0.70 15.32
C LEU A 157 -5.58 0.57 14.18
N VAL A 158 -5.23 -0.18 13.13
CA VAL A 158 -6.11 -0.36 11.95
C VAL A 158 -7.36 -1.12 12.34
N GLU A 159 -7.26 -2.18 13.14
CA GLU A 159 -8.40 -2.93 13.66
C GLU A 159 -9.35 -2.03 14.48
N ALA A 160 -8.82 -1.26 15.43
CA ALA A 160 -9.63 -0.34 16.24
C ALA A 160 -10.29 0.77 15.40
N THR A 161 -9.58 1.26 14.38
CA THR A 161 -10.10 2.27 13.46
C THR A 161 -11.25 1.73 12.63
N ILE A 162 -11.13 0.50 12.12
CA ILE A 162 -12.19 -0.18 11.37
C ILE A 162 -13.44 -0.37 12.24
N GLU A 163 -13.29 -0.85 13.47
CA GLU A 163 -14.42 -1.04 14.39
C GLU A 163 -15.15 0.27 14.70
N THR A 164 -14.41 1.37 14.77
CA THR A 164 -15.01 2.70 14.94
C THR A 164 -15.72 3.15 13.65
N ALA A 165 -15.07 3.00 12.50
CA ALA A 165 -15.62 3.43 11.22
C ALA A 165 -16.89 2.67 10.84
N LYS A 166 -16.99 1.37 11.16
CA LYS A 166 -18.19 0.53 10.93
C LYS A 166 -19.47 1.16 11.48
N LYS A 167 -19.40 1.86 12.61
CA LYS A 167 -20.58 2.49 13.25
C LYS A 167 -21.15 3.65 12.45
N SER A 168 -20.33 4.25 11.58
CA SER A 168 -20.70 5.42 10.76
C SER A 168 -20.94 5.09 9.28
N LEU A 169 -20.86 3.81 8.91
CA LEU A 169 -21.06 3.40 7.52
C LEU A 169 -22.54 3.34 7.13
N PRO A 170 -22.87 3.58 5.85
CA PRO A 170 -24.20 3.28 5.32
C PRO A 170 -24.53 1.79 5.50
N GLU A 171 -25.80 1.47 5.82
CA GLU A 171 -26.26 0.08 6.11
C GLU A 171 -25.99 -0.91 4.96
N ASN A 172 -25.92 -0.41 3.73
CA ASN A 172 -25.66 -1.15 2.49
C ASN A 172 -24.16 -1.39 2.22
N VAL A 173 -23.26 -0.90 3.06
CA VAL A 173 -21.81 -1.02 2.85
C VAL A 173 -21.21 -1.92 3.94
N SER A 174 -20.46 -2.93 3.51
CA SER A 174 -19.73 -3.83 4.41
C SER A 174 -18.23 -3.59 4.35
N ILE A 175 -17.53 -3.80 5.47
CA ILE A 175 -16.06 -3.84 5.51
C ILE A 175 -15.59 -5.29 5.61
N ALA A 176 -14.75 -5.72 4.67
CA ALA A 176 -13.90 -6.90 4.84
C ALA A 176 -12.49 -6.50 5.22
N THR A 177 -11.86 -7.33 6.03
CA THR A 177 -10.53 -7.06 6.57
C THR A 177 -9.55 -8.16 6.17
N GLN A 178 -8.33 -7.75 5.81
CA GLN A 178 -7.20 -8.64 5.54
C GLN A 178 -5.99 -8.11 6.30
N ILE A 179 -5.99 -8.27 7.62
CA ILE A 179 -5.00 -7.68 8.50
C ILE A 179 -3.89 -8.69 8.78
N GLY A 180 -2.77 -8.54 8.09
CA GLY A 180 -1.54 -9.29 8.31
C GLY A 180 -0.64 -8.65 9.38
N GLY A 181 0.58 -9.17 9.49
CA GLY A 181 1.64 -8.54 10.29
C GLY A 181 2.28 -7.37 9.55
N ALA A 182 2.61 -6.31 10.29
CA ALA A 182 3.32 -5.13 9.80
C ALA A 182 4.40 -4.72 10.82
N PRO A 183 5.50 -4.07 10.38
CA PRO A 183 6.52 -3.56 11.30
C PRO A 183 5.94 -2.45 12.19
N VAL A 184 6.59 -2.21 13.33
CA VAL A 184 6.32 -1.04 14.18
C VAL A 184 6.70 0.21 13.39
N VAL A 185 5.89 1.27 13.51
CA VAL A 185 6.11 2.55 12.83
C VAL A 185 6.02 3.71 13.81
N VAL A 186 6.72 4.81 13.52
CA VAL A 186 6.75 6.01 14.37
C VAL A 186 5.81 7.07 13.78
N VAL A 187 4.60 7.17 14.30
CA VAL A 187 3.57 8.10 13.80
C VAL A 187 2.77 8.72 14.94
N ASN A 188 2.01 9.75 14.64
CA ASN A 188 0.99 10.24 15.55
C ASN A 188 -0.28 9.40 15.36
N GLN A 189 -0.56 8.55 16.34
CA GLN A 189 -1.73 7.66 16.37
C GLN A 189 -3.05 8.38 16.07
N ASN A 190 -3.31 9.53 16.71
CA ASN A 190 -4.57 10.25 16.54
C ASN A 190 -4.74 10.76 15.11
N LEU A 191 -3.67 11.33 14.55
CA LEU A 191 -3.67 11.80 13.16
C LEU A 191 -3.86 10.64 12.18
N LEU A 192 -3.16 9.53 12.39
CA LEU A 192 -3.29 8.36 11.52
C LEU A 192 -4.70 7.76 11.59
N THR A 193 -5.27 7.59 12.79
CA THR A 193 -6.64 7.11 12.97
C THR A 193 -7.66 8.03 12.30
N LYS A 194 -7.55 9.36 12.49
CA LYS A 194 -8.47 10.31 11.84
C LYS A 194 -8.37 10.26 10.32
N SER A 195 -7.16 10.21 9.77
CA SER A 195 -6.95 10.05 8.33
C SER A 195 -7.55 8.75 7.80
N LEU A 196 -7.29 7.62 8.46
CA LEU A 196 -7.82 6.31 8.04
C LEU A 196 -9.36 6.27 8.10
N SER A 197 -9.97 6.78 9.17
CA SER A 197 -11.44 6.88 9.28
C SER A 197 -12.04 7.75 8.18
N ALA A 198 -11.40 8.88 7.84
CA ALA A 198 -11.85 9.74 6.75
C ALA A 198 -11.77 9.02 5.39
N LEU A 199 -10.68 8.31 5.11
CA LEU A 199 -10.50 7.56 3.86
C LEU A 199 -11.50 6.41 3.72
N ILE A 200 -11.76 5.65 4.81
CA ILE A 200 -12.77 4.58 4.80
C ILE A 200 -14.16 5.16 4.51
N ARG A 201 -14.51 6.30 5.11
CA ARG A 201 -15.80 6.96 4.87
C ARG A 201 -15.91 7.53 3.45
N CYS A 202 -14.84 8.11 2.93
CA CYS A 202 -14.76 8.49 1.53
C CYS A 202 -15.06 7.28 0.63
N SER A 203 -14.35 6.15 0.81
CA SER A 203 -14.63 4.92 0.07
C SER A 203 -16.06 4.42 0.21
N ALA A 204 -16.71 4.60 1.36
CA ALA A 204 -18.10 4.21 1.55
C ALA A 204 -19.06 5.06 0.71
N ASN A 205 -18.82 6.36 0.64
CA ASN A 205 -19.72 7.29 -0.03
C ASN A 205 -19.67 7.18 -1.57
N THR A 206 -18.64 6.54 -2.14
CA THR A 206 -18.62 6.23 -3.59
C THR A 206 -19.54 5.07 -3.96
N ILE A 207 -20.01 4.28 -3.00
CA ILE A 207 -20.79 3.07 -3.24
C ILE A 207 -22.27 3.43 -3.34
N LYS A 208 -22.89 3.11 -4.49
CA LYS A 208 -24.34 3.21 -4.69
C LYS A 208 -24.96 1.82 -4.53
N GLY A 209 -25.81 1.64 -3.52
CA GLY A 209 -26.42 0.34 -3.21
C GLY A 209 -25.45 -0.60 -2.49
N ASN A 210 -25.62 -1.92 -2.61
CA ASN A 210 -24.80 -2.85 -1.84
C ASN A 210 -23.34 -2.86 -2.31
N GLY A 211 -22.41 -2.63 -1.38
CA GLY A 211 -20.99 -2.68 -1.71
C GLY A 211 -20.10 -3.07 -0.56
N LYS A 212 -18.81 -3.10 -0.87
CA LYS A 212 -17.79 -3.68 -0.02
C LYS A 212 -16.53 -2.84 -0.07
N ILE A 213 -16.06 -2.47 1.12
CA ILE A 213 -14.74 -1.89 1.34
C ILE A 213 -13.85 -3.00 1.86
N THR A 214 -12.66 -3.15 1.29
CA THR A 214 -11.62 -4.07 1.75
C THR A 214 -10.50 -3.24 2.36
N VAL A 215 -10.23 -3.46 3.64
CA VAL A 215 -9.09 -2.85 4.34
C VAL A 215 -8.05 -3.92 4.63
N SER A 216 -6.86 -3.74 4.07
CA SER A 216 -5.75 -4.68 4.15
C SER A 216 -4.55 -4.04 4.83
N LEU A 217 -3.83 -4.82 5.64
CA LEU A 217 -2.57 -4.42 6.25
C LEU A 217 -1.53 -5.49 5.95
N TYR A 218 -0.38 -5.09 5.40
CA TYR A 218 0.72 -6.02 5.13
C TYR A 218 2.08 -5.33 5.24
N ALA A 219 3.10 -6.13 5.52
CA ALA A 219 4.49 -5.68 5.50
C ALA A 219 5.04 -5.74 4.07
N SER A 220 5.65 -4.65 3.61
CA SER A 220 6.35 -4.60 2.32
C SER A 220 7.68 -3.87 2.48
N MET A 221 8.79 -4.53 2.18
CA MET A 221 10.13 -3.90 2.11
C MET A 221 10.55 -3.07 3.34
N GLY A 222 10.05 -3.41 4.55
CA GLY A 222 10.33 -2.65 5.77
C GLY A 222 9.34 -1.51 6.04
N GLU A 223 8.23 -1.47 5.32
CA GLU A 223 7.13 -0.53 5.49
C GLU A 223 5.88 -1.27 5.96
N ALA A 224 5.04 -0.57 6.72
CA ALA A 224 3.66 -0.96 6.93
C ALA A 224 2.83 -0.37 5.78
N GLN A 225 2.18 -1.23 5.00
CA GLN A 225 1.29 -0.82 3.92
C GLN A 225 -0.16 -1.10 4.30
N ILE A 226 -0.97 -0.05 4.25
CA ILE A 226 -2.42 -0.10 4.48
C ILE A 226 -3.08 0.17 3.13
N SER A 227 -3.86 -0.80 2.63
CA SER A 227 -4.68 -0.64 1.43
C SER A 227 -6.15 -0.53 1.82
N ILE A 228 -6.83 0.47 1.26
CA ILE A 228 -8.28 0.66 1.37
C ILE A 228 -8.82 0.62 -0.05
N SER A 229 -9.59 -0.42 -0.37
CA SER A 229 -10.18 -0.62 -1.70
C SER A 229 -11.70 -0.73 -1.63
N ASP A 230 -12.41 0.02 -2.44
CA ASP A 230 -13.86 -0.09 -2.63
C ASP A 230 -14.22 -0.57 -4.02
N ASN A 231 -15.45 -1.08 -4.16
CA ASN A 231 -16.06 -1.43 -5.43
C ASN A 231 -17.10 -0.39 -5.89
N GLY A 232 -16.91 0.88 -5.50
CA GLY A 232 -17.84 1.96 -5.78
C GLY A 232 -17.72 2.53 -7.21
N GLN A 233 -18.17 3.77 -7.37
CA GLN A 233 -18.15 4.45 -8.67
C GLN A 233 -16.77 4.97 -9.09
N GLY A 234 -15.79 4.92 -8.20
CA GLY A 234 -14.48 5.55 -8.37
C GLY A 234 -14.49 7.02 -7.92
N TRP A 235 -13.48 7.40 -7.15
CA TRP A 235 -13.30 8.76 -6.66
C TRP A 235 -13.01 9.73 -7.82
N GLY A 236 -13.64 10.91 -7.79
CA GLY A 236 -13.41 11.98 -8.76
C GLY A 236 -14.23 11.90 -10.05
N TYR A 237 -14.99 10.82 -10.26
CA TYR A 237 -15.80 10.68 -11.48
C TYR A 237 -17.22 11.21 -11.35
N LYS A 238 -17.94 10.95 -10.24
CA LYS A 238 -19.29 11.48 -10.00
C LYS A 238 -19.64 11.53 -8.52
N GLY A 239 -20.32 12.61 -8.11
CA GLY A 239 -21.18 12.62 -6.93
C GLY A 239 -20.52 12.95 -5.59
N GLN A 240 -19.25 13.37 -5.58
CA GLN A 240 -18.60 13.84 -4.35
C GLN A 240 -18.96 15.30 -4.05
N SER A 241 -19.37 15.55 -2.81
CA SER A 241 -19.55 16.89 -2.25
C SER A 241 -18.21 17.62 -2.09
N SER A 242 -18.26 18.95 -2.02
CA SER A 242 -17.06 19.77 -1.76
C SER A 242 -16.38 19.40 -0.44
N GLU A 243 -17.15 18.97 0.55
CA GLU A 243 -16.65 18.59 1.87
C GLU A 243 -15.88 17.27 1.84
N GLU A 244 -16.37 16.28 1.10
CA GLU A 244 -15.67 15.00 0.89
C GLU A 244 -14.34 15.19 0.17
N LEU A 245 -14.30 16.09 -0.82
CA LEU A 245 -13.06 16.44 -1.52
C LEU A 245 -12.03 17.06 -0.56
N LYS A 246 -12.48 17.97 0.31
CA LYS A 246 -11.63 18.57 1.35
C LYS A 246 -11.16 17.54 2.37
N ALA A 247 -12.04 16.63 2.79
CA ALA A 247 -11.71 15.58 3.74
C ALA A 247 -10.62 14.65 3.19
N LEU A 248 -10.75 14.21 1.92
CA LEU A 248 -9.71 13.41 1.26
C LEU A 248 -8.37 14.17 1.18
N GLU A 249 -8.42 15.43 0.72
CA GLU A 249 -7.21 16.24 0.56
C GLU A 249 -6.50 16.48 1.89
N LEU A 250 -7.26 16.75 2.95
CA LEU A 250 -6.73 16.97 4.29
C LEU A 250 -6.18 15.68 4.90
N ALA A 251 -6.88 14.54 4.71
CA ALA A 251 -6.37 13.23 5.12
C ALA A 251 -5.04 12.91 4.44
N LYS A 252 -4.93 13.17 3.12
CA LYS A 252 -3.67 13.02 2.36
C LYS A 252 -2.56 13.92 2.90
N LYS A 253 -2.85 15.19 3.14
CA LYS A 253 -1.88 16.16 3.71
C LYS A 253 -1.37 15.71 5.09
N ILE A 254 -2.26 15.23 5.95
CA ILE A 254 -1.91 14.69 7.26
C ILE A 254 -1.00 13.48 7.12
N LEU A 255 -1.32 12.51 6.26
CA LEU A 255 -0.49 11.33 6.04
C LEU A 255 0.92 11.70 5.56
N LEU A 256 1.01 12.60 4.57
CA LEU A 256 2.30 13.09 4.06
C LEU A 256 3.12 13.80 5.14
N SER A 257 2.47 14.61 6.00
CA SER A 257 3.15 15.28 7.12
C SER A 257 3.74 14.32 8.16
N GLN A 258 3.19 13.10 8.22
CA GLN A 258 3.68 12.05 9.11
C GLN A 258 4.85 11.26 8.51
N GLY A 259 5.20 11.48 7.25
CA GLY A 259 6.24 10.74 6.52
C GLY A 259 5.71 9.49 5.81
N ALA A 260 4.39 9.36 5.67
CA ALA A 260 3.77 8.30 4.87
C ALA A 260 3.76 8.67 3.39
N THR A 261 3.77 7.67 2.51
CA THR A 261 3.39 7.84 1.11
C THR A 261 1.91 7.54 0.92
N PHE A 262 1.29 8.16 -0.08
CA PHE A 262 -0.12 7.96 -0.41
C PHE A 262 -0.27 7.85 -1.93
N GLU A 263 -0.72 6.69 -2.38
CA GLU A 263 -1.04 6.40 -3.76
C GLU A 263 -2.53 6.11 -3.89
N MET A 264 -3.15 6.63 -4.94
CA MET A 264 -4.58 6.43 -5.20
C MET A 264 -4.78 6.08 -6.66
N ASN A 265 -5.41 4.93 -6.89
CA ASN A 265 -5.77 4.43 -8.21
C ASN A 265 -7.30 4.35 -8.29
N THR A 266 -7.89 5.21 -9.11
CA THR A 266 -9.35 5.27 -9.30
C THR A 266 -9.73 4.73 -10.68
N GLN A 267 -10.77 3.92 -10.73
CA GLN A 267 -11.31 3.39 -11.98
C GLN A 267 -12.82 3.64 -12.01
N GLU A 268 -13.28 4.35 -13.04
CA GLU A 268 -14.70 4.68 -13.21
C GLU A 268 -15.57 3.41 -13.19
N LYS A 269 -16.60 3.40 -12.34
CA LYS A 269 -17.55 2.28 -12.13
C LYS A 269 -16.94 0.97 -11.62
N LYS A 270 -15.66 0.96 -11.24
CA LYS A 270 -14.96 -0.20 -10.68
C LYS A 270 -14.54 0.02 -9.23
N GLY A 271 -14.32 1.27 -8.85
CA GLY A 271 -14.02 1.67 -7.48
C GLY A 271 -12.70 2.41 -7.35
N THR A 272 -12.18 2.48 -6.14
CA THR A 272 -10.92 3.15 -5.84
C THR A 272 -10.07 2.30 -4.92
N GLU A 273 -8.78 2.30 -5.17
CA GLU A 273 -7.77 1.74 -4.28
C GLU A 273 -6.86 2.87 -3.78
N MET A 274 -6.72 2.95 -2.47
CA MET A 274 -5.83 3.87 -1.78
C MET A 274 -4.80 3.06 -1.01
N VAL A 275 -3.51 3.33 -1.26
CA VAL A 275 -2.39 2.66 -0.61
C VAL A 275 -1.60 3.68 0.19
N ILE A 276 -1.45 3.40 1.48
CA ILE A 276 -0.71 4.22 2.44
C ILE A 276 0.51 3.41 2.86
N SER A 277 1.72 3.91 2.61
CA SER A 277 2.94 3.22 3.06
C SER A 277 3.66 4.04 4.11
N ILE A 278 4.02 3.40 5.22
CA ILE A 278 4.68 4.04 6.35
C ILE A 278 5.99 3.32 6.62
N SER A 279 7.11 4.05 6.49
CA SER A 279 8.44 3.55 6.80
C SER A 279 8.58 3.19 8.28
N SER A 280 9.25 2.07 8.58
CA SER A 280 9.68 1.73 9.94
C SER A 280 11.00 2.40 10.35
N LYS A 281 11.68 3.09 9.41
CA LYS A 281 12.88 3.89 9.64
C LYS A 281 12.55 5.32 10.03
#